data_AF-A0A7S7T5U6-F1
#
_entry.id   AF-A0A7S7T5U6-F1
#
_cell.length_a   1.000
_cell.length_b   1.000
_cell.length_c   1.000
_cell.angle_alpha   90.00
_cell.angle_beta   90.00
_cell.angle_gamma   90.00
#
_symmetry.space_group_name_H-M   'P 1'
#
loop_
_entity.id
_entity.type
_entity.pdbx_description
1 polymer ?
#
loop_
_entity_poly.entity_id
_entity_poly.type
_entity_poly.pdbx_seq_one_letter_code
_entity_poly.pdbx_strand_id
1 'polypeptide(L)' 'MLGWFVRILFAIAAPITALFVARDALNFGLIQTIVTMLLVTVLVGLIAAYTGRDRQAPR' A
#
# COMPACT_ATOMS: atom_id res chain seq x y z
N MET A 1 15.01 7.43 -8.32
CA MET A 1 14.04 8.12 -7.44
C MET A 1 12.85 7.22 -7.08
N LEU A 2 12.18 6.57 -8.04
CA LEU A 2 11.07 5.63 -7.80
C LEU A 2 11.38 4.51 -6.78
N GLY A 3 12.60 3.95 -6.81
CA GLY A 3 13.01 2.89 -5.87
C GLY A 3 12.99 3.31 -4.38
N TRP A 4 13.14 4.60 -4.08
CA TRP A 4 13.03 5.10 -2.70
C TRP A 4 11.58 5.08 -2.21
N PHE A 5 10.61 5.41 -3.08
CA PHE A 5 9.19 5.32 -2.75
C PHE A 5 8.74 3.88 -2.51
N VAL A 6 9.17 2.96 -3.38
CA VAL A 6 8.88 1.52 -3.23
C VAL A 6 9.45 0.99 -1.91
N ARG A 7 10.65 1.44 -1.50
CA ARG A 7 11.26 1.07 -0.23
C ARG A 7 10.45 1.55 0.99
N ILE A 8 9.96 2.79 0.97
CA ILE A 8 9.11 3.31 2.05
C ILE A 8 7.83 2.50 2.16
N LEU A 9 7.21 2.18 1.02
CA LEU A 9 6.01 1.37 0.98
C LEU A 9 6.25 -0.03 1.58
N PHE A 10 7.35 -0.70 1.18
CA PHE A 10 7.73 -2.01 1.73
C PHE A 10 8.07 -1.94 3.23
N ALA A 11 8.69 -0.85 3.68
CA ALA A 11 9.01 -0.63 5.08
C ALA A 11 7.75 -0.50 5.96
N ILE A 12 6.66 0.05 5.41
CA ILE A 12 5.36 0.13 6.09
C ILE A 12 4.60 -1.21 5.99
N ALA A 13 4.67 -1.89 4.85
CA ALA A 13 4.02 -3.18 4.65
C ALA A 13 4.59 -4.29 5.56
N ALA A 14 5.89 -4.26 5.85
CA ALA A 14 6.56 -5.26 6.68
C ALA A 14 5.99 -5.40 8.11
N PRO A 15 5.86 -4.35 8.93
CA PRO A 15 5.27 -4.46 10.27
C PRO A 15 3.78 -4.81 10.22
N ILE A 16 3.02 -4.31 9.23
CA ILE A 16 1.61 -4.67 9.06
C ILE A 16 1.49 -6.18 8.81
N THR A 17 2.32 -6.71 7.92
CA THR A 17 2.38 -8.15 7.62
C THR A 17 2.82 -8.97 8.82
N ALA A 18 3.78 -8.47 9.60
CA ALA A 18 4.25 -9.12 10.81
C ALA A 18 3.12 -9.32 11.83
N LEU A 19 2.16 -8.40 11.93
CA LEU A 19 1.01 -8.57 12.83
C LEU A 19 0.12 -9.76 12.45
N PHE A 20 0.03 -10.11 11.17
CA PHE A 20 -0.79 -11.23 10.69
C PHE A 20 -0.04 -12.56 10.64
N VAL A 21 1.29 -12.52 10.44
CA VAL A 21 2.10 -13.70 10.09
C VAL A 21 3.29 -13.90 11.05
N ALA A 22 3.31 -13.26 12.23
CA ALA A 22 4.39 -13.36 13.21
C ALA A 22 4.81 -14.81 13.55
N ARG A 23 3.87 -15.77 13.48
CA ARG A 23 4.13 -17.18 13.77
C ARG A 23 4.54 -18.03 12.58
N ASP A 24 4.35 -17.56 11.35
CA ASP A 24 4.48 -18.40 10.14
C ASP A 24 5.39 -17.74 9.10
N ALA A 25 6.68 -17.66 9.43
CA ALA A 25 7.69 -16.93 8.67
C ALA A 25 7.81 -17.37 7.19
N LEU A 26 7.44 -18.62 6.88
CA LEU A 26 7.45 -19.16 5.52
C LEU A 26 6.52 -18.36 4.58
N ASN A 27 5.37 -17.92 5.11
CA ASN A 27 4.35 -17.21 4.35
C ASN A 27 4.54 -15.68 4.37
N PHE A 28 5.54 -15.18 5.10
CA PHE A 28 5.74 -13.76 5.33
C PHE A 28 5.91 -12.97 4.04
N GLY A 29 6.75 -13.43 3.11
CA GLY A 29 6.96 -12.73 1.84
C GLY A 29 5.72 -12.69 0.95
N LEU A 30 4.90 -13.75 0.99
CA LEU A 30 3.67 -13.86 0.20
C LEU A 30 2.62 -12.89 0.74
N ILE A 31 2.39 -12.90 2.06
CA ILE A 31 1.44 -11.97 2.70
C ILE A 31 1.96 -10.52 2.60
N GLN A 32 3.27 -10.29 2.72
CA GLN A 32 3.86 -8.97 2.52
C GLN A 32 3.56 -8.42 1.13
N THR A 33 3.64 -9.27 0.11
CA THR A 33 3.33 -8.87 -1.26
C THR A 33 1.85 -8.52 -1.41
N ILE A 34 0.95 -9.32 -0.84
CA ILE A 34 -0.50 -9.06 -0.83
C ILE A 34 -0.82 -7.74 -0.11
N VAL A 35 -0.26 -7.52 1.08
CA VAL A 35 -0.45 -6.30 1.89
C VAL A 35 0.09 -5.09 1.14
N THR A 36 1.27 -5.21 0.52
CA THR A 36 1.86 -4.14 -0.29
C THR A 36 0.95 -3.79 -1.45
N MET A 37 0.41 -4.79 -2.15
CA MET A 37 -0.50 -4.60 -3.27
C MET A 37 -1.81 -3.90 -2.85
N LEU A 38 -2.38 -4.29 -1.71
CA LEU A 38 -3.54 -3.61 -1.11
C LEU A 38 -3.26 -2.14 -0.78
N LEU A 39 -2.12 -1.83 -0.16
CA LEU A 39 -1.71 -0.46 0.15
C LEU A 39 -1.59 0.39 -1.12
N VAL A 40 -1.03 -0.18 -2.20
CA VAL A 40 -0.97 0.50 -3.50
C VAL A 40 -2.37 0.77 -4.04
N THR A 41 -3.26 -0.22 -4.02
CA THR A 41 -4.64 -0.05 -4.51
C THR A 41 -5.37 1.06 -3.75
N VAL A 42 -5.27 1.09 -2.42
CA VAL A 42 -5.87 2.14 -1.59
C VAL A 42 -5.28 3.49 -1.91
N LEU A 43 -3.95 3.58 -2.04
CA LEU A 43 -3.27 4.84 -2.38
C LEU A 43 -3.73 5.39 -3.73
N VAL A 44 -3.75 4.53 -4.76
CA VAL A 44 -4.21 4.91 -6.11
C VAL A 44 -5.68 5.31 -6.09
N GLY A 45 -6.52 4.54 -5.38
CA GLY A 45 -7.95 4.83 -5.22
C GLY A 45 -8.20 6.17 -4.53
N LEU A 46 -7.44 6.49 -3.47
CA LEU A 46 -7.50 7.79 -2.79
C LEU A 46 -7.10 8.93 -3.74
N ILE A 47 -5.96 8.80 -4.43
CA ILE A 47 -5.51 9.82 -5.40
C ILE A 47 -6.59 10.04 -6.48
N ALA A 48 -7.14 8.97 -7.04
CA ALA A 48 -8.19 9.04 -8.04
C ALA A 48 -9.48 9.70 -7.49
N ALA A 49 -9.86 9.40 -6.25
CA ALA A 49 -11.04 9.99 -5.61
C ALA A 49 -10.87 11.48 -5.30
N TYR A 50 -9.68 11.91 -4.84
CA TYR A 50 -9.36 13.32 -4.60
C TYR A 50 -9.29 14.10 -5.91
N THR A 51 -8.52 13.62 -6.89
CA THR A 51 -8.41 14.26 -8.21
C THR A 51 -9.72 14.23 -9.00
N GLY A 52 -10.57 13.23 -8.77
CA GLY A 52 -11.94 13.17 -9.32
C GLY A 52 -12.86 14.21 -8.69
N ARG A 53 -12.76 14.42 -7.37
CA ARG A 53 -13.50 15.48 -6.65
C ARG A 53 -13.15 16.88 -7.14
N ASP A 54 -11.87 17.15 -7.36
CA ASP A 54 -11.40 18.48 -7.79
C ASP A 54 -11.95 18.89 -9.16
N ARG A 55 -12.29 17.91 -10.03
CA ARG A 55 -12.93 18.17 -11.34
C ARG A 55 -14.43 18.41 -11.28
N GLN A 56 -15.08 18.10 -10.15
CA GLN A 56 -16.54 18.18 -9.98
C GLN A 56 -16.97 19.41 -9.17
N ALA A 57 -16.05 20.28 -8.76
CA ALA A 57 -16.40 21.59 -8.19
C ALA A 57 -17.16 22.42 -9.26
N PRO A 58 -18.47 22.69 -9.09
CA PRO A 58 -19.21 23.56 -10.00
C PRO A 58 -18.67 24.99 -9.81
N ARG A 59 -18.25 25.62 -10.90
CA ARG A 59 -17.94 27.06 -10.94
C ARG A 59 -19.23 27.87 -11.00
#